data_AF-A0A7K4D2C0-F1
#
_entry.id   AF-A0A7K4D2C0-F1
#
_cell.length_a   1.000
_cell.length_b   1.000
_cell.length_c   1.000
_cell.angle_alpha   90.00
_cell.angle_beta   90.00
_cell.angle_gamma   90.00
#
_symmetry.space_group_name_H-M   'P 1'
#
loop_
_entity.id
_entity.type
_entity.pdbx_description
1 polymer ?
#
loop_
_entity_poly.entity_id
_entity_poly.type
_entity_poly.pdbx_seq_one_letter_code
_entity_poly.pdbx_strand_id
1 'polypeptide(L)'
;MVLDEEIPAIKKSKIRKEIEDLLANKGMVLEKKISAFDLDGGKAHHFDDWAELMTFLKGRKGRWYITTPGLIRAKDLPEKR
;
A
#
# COMPACT_ATOMS: atom_id res chain seq x y z
N MET A 1 18.45 -8.16 20.89
CA MET A 1 18.62 -6.73 20.57
C MET A 1 17.41 -6.33 19.76
N VAL A 2 16.51 -5.54 20.35
CA VAL A 2 15.33 -5.00 19.68
C VAL A 2 15.84 -3.78 18.91
N LEU A 3 15.91 -3.89 17.59
CA LEU A 3 16.12 -2.72 16.73
C LEU A 3 14.74 -2.09 16.53
N ASP A 4 14.29 -1.35 17.54
CA ASP A 4 13.27 -0.31 17.34
C ASP A 4 13.96 0.83 16.57
N GLU A 5 14.17 0.61 15.27
CA GLU A 5 14.43 1.70 14.35
C GLU A 5 13.12 2.48 14.22
N GLU A 6 12.86 3.37 15.18
CA GLU A 6 11.90 4.45 15.01
C GLU A 6 12.38 5.30 13.82
N ILE A 7 11.95 4.90 12.62
CA ILE A 7 12.04 5.73 11.42
C ILE A 7 11.49 7.09 11.83
N PRO A 8 12.30 8.17 11.78
CA PRO A 8 11.89 9.46 12.33
C PRO A 8 10.57 9.83 11.67
N ALA A 9 9.55 10.13 12.47
CA ALA A 9 8.24 10.49 11.97
C ALA A 9 8.35 11.72 11.07
N ILE A 10 8.56 11.49 9.77
CA ILE A 10 8.81 12.55 8.79
C ILE A 10 7.62 13.49 8.86
N LYS A 11 7.86 14.71 9.34
CA LYS A 11 6.81 15.71 9.50
C LYS A 11 6.13 15.91 8.15
N LYS A 12 4.87 15.48 8.04
CA LYS A 12 4.10 15.61 6.80
C LYS A 12 4.10 17.08 6.36
N SER A 13 4.42 17.32 5.09
CA SER A 13 4.36 18.67 4.51
C SER A 13 2.94 19.22 4.58
N LYS A 14 2.81 20.56 4.58
CA LYS A 14 1.50 21.24 4.60
C LYS A 14 0.63 20.80 3.41
N ILE A 15 1.21 20.76 2.22
CA ILE A 15 0.57 20.30 0.99
C ILE A 15 0.06 18.85 1.12
N ARG A 16 0.85 17.96 1.74
CA ARG A 16 0.42 16.57 1.94
C ARG A 16 -0.81 16.49 2.85
N LYS A 17 -0.84 17.27 3.93
CA LYS A 17 -2.01 17.30 4.82
C LYS A 17 -3.25 17.83 4.10
N GLU A 18 -3.13 18.93 3.36
CA GLU A 18 -4.23 19.50 2.60
C GLU A 18 -4.81 18.51 1.57
N ILE A 19 -3.95 17.73 0.89
CA ILE A 19 -4.38 16.68 -0.03
C ILE A 19 -5.06 15.54 0.72
N GLU A 20 -4.48 15.05 1.82
CA GLU A 20 -5.08 13.98 2.62
C GLU A 20 -6.46 14.38 3.19
N ASP A 21 -6.62 15.63 3.64
CA ASP A 21 -7.89 16.19 4.12
C ASP A 21 -8.93 16.32 3.00
N LEU A 22 -8.52 16.79 1.81
CA LEU A 22 -9.39 16.85 0.63
C LEU A 22 -9.90 15.47 0.21
N LEU A 23 -9.03 14.46 0.27
CA LEU A 23 -9.39 13.07 -0.04
C LEU A 23 -10.35 12.51 1.01
N ALA A 24 -10.08 12.74 2.29
CA ALA A 24 -10.92 12.27 3.39
C ALA A 24 -12.35 12.84 3.29
N ASN A 25 -12.49 14.13 2.94
CA ASN A 25 -13.79 14.76 2.68
C ASN A 25 -14.58 14.10 1.53
N LYS A 26 -13.89 13.43 0.60
CA LYS A 26 -14.50 12.65 -0.48
C LYS A 26 -14.68 11.17 -0.13
N GLY A 27 -14.46 10.78 1.12
CA GLY A 27 -14.50 9.39 1.58
C GLY A 27 -13.37 8.52 1.01
N MET A 28 -12.28 9.15 0.57
CA MET A 28 -11.09 8.48 0.03
C MET A 28 -9.92 8.59 1.00
N VAL A 29 -9.07 7.59 1.01
CA VAL A 29 -7.82 7.61 1.78
C VAL A 29 -6.68 7.15 0.89
N LEU A 30 -5.48 7.63 1.20
CA LEU A 30 -4.28 7.18 0.52
C LEU A 30 -3.96 5.77 1.03
N GLU A 31 -4.11 4.77 0.16
CA GLU A 31 -3.65 3.42 0.42
C GLU A 31 -2.13 3.43 0.39
N LYS A 32 -1.49 2.91 1.44
CA LYS A 32 -0.02 2.74 1.48
C LYS A 32 0.42 1.38 0.97
N LYS A 33 -0.52 0.46 0.77
CA LYS A 33 -0.24 -0.92 0.39
C LYS A 33 0.05 -1.03 -1.10
N ILE A 34 1.02 -1.86 -1.41
CA ILE A 34 1.33 -2.29 -2.77
C ILE A 34 0.51 -3.54 -3.04
N SER A 35 -0.16 -3.62 -4.18
CA SER A 35 -0.94 -4.80 -4.54
C SER A 35 -0.32 -5.50 -5.75
N ALA A 36 -0.27 -6.83 -5.70
CA ALA A 36 0.11 -7.70 -6.80
C ALA A 36 -1.08 -8.56 -7.19
N PHE A 37 -1.50 -8.46 -8.45
CA PHE A 37 -2.60 -9.23 -9.00
C PHE A 37 -2.07 -10.28 -9.96
N ASP A 38 -2.36 -11.55 -9.66
CA ASP A 38 -2.12 -12.67 -10.55
C ASP A 38 -3.16 -12.65 -11.67
N LEU A 39 -2.73 -12.36 -12.90
CA LEU A 39 -3.63 -12.27 -14.05
C LEU A 39 -4.08 -13.65 -14.55
N ASP A 40 -3.37 -14.71 -14.19
CA ASP A 40 -3.68 -16.07 -14.61
C ASP A 40 -4.59 -16.76 -13.58
N GLY A 41 -4.38 -16.48 -12.28
CA GLY A 41 -5.15 -17.02 -11.16
C GLY A 41 -6.26 -16.13 -10.59
N GLY A 42 -6.32 -14.85 -10.98
CA GLY A 42 -7.32 -13.88 -10.52
C GLY A 42 -7.22 -13.49 -9.04
N LYS A 43 -6.08 -13.76 -8.39
CA LYS A 43 -5.86 -13.50 -6.97
C LYS A 43 -5.08 -12.21 -6.74
N ALA A 44 -5.56 -11.39 -5.80
CA ALA A 44 -4.86 -10.20 -5.32
C ALA A 44 -4.08 -10.51 -4.04
N HIS A 45 -2.87 -9.96 -3.94
CA HIS A 45 -2.02 -10.01 -2.75
C HIS A 45 -1.59 -8.59 -2.38
N HIS A 46 -1.57 -8.26 -1.09
CA HIS A 46 -1.25 -6.93 -0.60
C HIS A 46 0.01 -6.97 0.28
N PHE A 47 0.86 -5.96 0.13
CA PHE A 47 2.17 -5.84 0.80
C PHE A 47 2.34 -4.43 1.36
N ASP A 48 3.02 -4.31 2.50
CA ASP A 48 3.26 -2.99 3.12
C ASP A 48 4.50 -2.30 2.55
N ASP A 49 5.45 -3.07 1.99
CA ASP A 49 6.63 -2.54 1.30
C ASP A 49 7.02 -3.29 0.02
N TRP A 50 7.95 -2.68 -0.74
CA TRP A 50 8.40 -3.21 -2.04
C TRP A 50 9.31 -4.43 -1.90
N ALA A 51 10.06 -4.55 -0.81
CA ALA A 51 10.97 -5.68 -0.60
C ALA A 51 10.20 -6.98 -0.31
N GLU A 52 9.12 -6.90 0.46
CA GLU A 52 8.17 -7.98 0.69
C GLU A 52 7.55 -8.45 -0.62
N LEU A 53 7.06 -7.52 -1.44
CA LEU A 53 6.51 -7.84 -2.76
C LEU A 53 7.54 -8.58 -3.63
N MET A 54 8.76 -8.05 -3.72
CA MET A 54 9.80 -8.63 -4.58
C MET A 54 10.21 -10.02 -4.09
N THR A 55 10.24 -10.24 -2.77
CA THR A 55 10.48 -11.55 -2.17
C THR A 55 9.35 -12.51 -2.51
N PHE A 56 8.10 -12.06 -2.43
CA PHE A 56 6.92 -12.86 -2.80
C PHE A 56 6.93 -13.27 -4.27
N LEU A 57 7.27 -12.35 -5.18
CA LEU A 57 7.32 -12.60 -6.62
C LEU A 57 8.51 -13.47 -7.05
N LYS A 58 9.55 -13.56 -6.22
CA LYS A 58 10.77 -14.31 -6.54
C LYS A 58 10.45 -15.79 -6.82
N GLY A 59 10.76 -16.24 -8.03
CA GLY A 59 10.54 -17.63 -8.45
C GLY A 59 9.10 -17.95 -8.87
N ARG A 60 8.14 -17.02 -8.72
CA ARG A 60 6.79 -17.18 -9.26
C ARG A 60 6.79 -16.85 -10.74
N LYS A 61 6.20 -17.74 -11.55
CA LYS A 61 6.00 -17.54 -12.99
C LYS A 61 4.60 -17.01 -13.25
N GLY A 62 4.39 -16.44 -14.43
CA GLY A 62 3.07 -15.92 -14.85
C GLY A 62 3.06 -14.41 -15.02
N ARG A 63 1.88 -13.87 -15.36
CA ARG A 63 1.68 -12.45 -15.59
C ARG A 63 1.15 -11.78 -14.33
N TRP A 64 1.90 -10.79 -13.86
CA TRP A 64 1.57 -10.06 -12.64
C TRP A 64 1.33 -8.58 -12.96
N TYR A 65 0.21 -8.05 -12.46
CA TYR A 65 -0.05 -6.62 -12.48
C TYR A 65 0.22 -6.05 -11.08
N ILE A 66 1.07 -5.05 -10.99
CA ILE A 66 1.48 -4.45 -9.72
C ILE A 66 0.95 -3.02 -9.68
N THR A 67 0.25 -2.68 -8.60
CA THR A 67 -0.23 -1.32 -8.35
C THR A 67 0.47 -0.75 -7.12
N THR A 68 1.12 0.39 -7.31
CA THR A 68 1.68 1.17 -6.21
C THR A 68 0.57 1.85 -5.39
N PRO A 69 0.89 2.26 -4.15
CA PRO A 69 -0.05 2.92 -3.24
C PRO A 69 -0.82 4.06 -3.91
N GLY A 70 -2.14 3.93 -3.92
CA GLY A 70 -3.06 4.79 -4.65
C GLY A 70 -4.18 5.34 -3.78
N LEU A 71 -5.31 5.67 -4.40
CA LEU A 71 -6.51 6.12 -3.70
C LEU A 71 -7.50 4.96 -3.58
N ILE A 72 -7.94 4.70 -2.36
CA ILE A 72 -9.00 3.74 -2.07
C ILE A 72 -10.13 4.44 -1.34
N ARG A 73 -11.35 3.93 -1.47
CA ARG A 73 -12.45 4.40 -0.62
C ARG A 73 -12.22 3.91 0.80
N ALA A 74 -12.48 4.76 1.78
CA ALA A 74 -12.28 4.43 3.20
C ALA A 74 -13.05 3.15 3.62
N LYS A 75 -14.21 2.90 3.02
CA LYS A 75 -15.04 1.71 3.27
C LYS A 75 -14.49 0.41 2.68
N ASP A 76 -13.61 0.51 1.69
CA ASP A 76 -13.04 -0.65 0.99
C ASP A 76 -11.65 -1.00 1.58
N LEU A 77 -11.23 -0.29 2.65
CA LEU A 77 -9.97 -0.55 3.32
C LEU A 77 -10.02 -1.95 3.98
N PRO A 78 -9.07 -2.85 3.68
CA PRO A 78 -9.02 -4.13 4.38
C PRO A 78 -8.82 -3.87 5.87
N GLU A 79 -9.66 -4.48 6.72
CA GLU A 79 -9.46 -4.46 8.17
C GLU A 79 -8.02 -4.90 8.47
N LYS A 80 -7.29 -4.09 9.24
CA LYS A 80 -5.96 -4.47 9.71
C LYS A 80 -6.11 -5.79 10.47
N ARG A 81 -5.57 -6.87 9.90
CA ARG A 81 -5.33 -8.14 10.60
C ARG A 81 -4.14 -8.01 11.52
#